data_AF-A0A950F4Y9-F1
#
_entry.id   AF-A0A950F4Y9-F1
#
_cell.length_a   1.000
_cell.length_b   1.000
_cell.length_c   1.000
_cell.angle_alpha   90.00
_cell.angle_beta   90.00
_cell.angle_gamma   90.00
#
_symmetry.space_group_name_H-M   'P 1'
#
loop_
_entity.id
_entity.type
_entity.pdbx_description
1 polymer ?
#
loop_
_entity_poly.entity_id
_entity_poly.type
_entity_poly.pdbx_seq_one_letter_code
_entity_poly.pdbx_strand_id
1 'polypeptide(L)'
;FRLVEVAVAGKLPLVASATGIAFLGEILILAAGASILLSEERRAQPMWQVRAAILLLVAGALFRVNTYMVAFSPGPHWSYFPALPELLITFGIVAFEVVLYIVAVKTFPILSGTAPAAAQR
;
A
#
# COMPACT_ATOMS: atom_id res chain seq x y z
N PHE A 1 9.84 -3.41 -9.07
CA PHE A 1 10.53 -2.20 -8.58
C PHE A 1 11.18 -2.40 -7.21
N ARG A 2 10.46 -2.81 -6.16
CA ARG A 2 11.02 -2.95 -4.79
C ARG A 2 12.21 -3.92 -4.64
N LEU A 3 12.11 -5.14 -5.18
CA LEU A 3 13.22 -6.12 -5.15
C LEU A 3 14.45 -5.62 -5.91
N VAL A 4 14.24 -4.87 -7.00
CA VAL A 4 15.32 -4.26 -7.79
C VAL A 4 16.00 -3.15 -7.00
N GLU A 5 15.25 -2.32 -6.28
CA GLU A 5 15.80 -1.27 -5.41
C GLU A 5 16.74 -1.86 -4.35
N VAL A 6 16.34 -2.93 -3.67
CA VAL A 6 17.17 -3.61 -2.66
C VAL A 6 18.39 -4.29 -3.27
N ALA A 7 18.25 -4.85 -4.48
CA ALA A 7 19.35 -5.42 -5.25
C ALA A 7 20.38 -4.36 -5.65
N VAL A 8 19.92 -3.22 -6.18
CA VAL A 8 20.78 -2.08 -6.55
C VAL A 8 21.44 -1.46 -5.32
N ALA A 9 20.75 -1.42 -4.17
CA ALA A 9 21.34 -0.98 -2.90
C ALA A 9 22.39 -1.95 -2.34
N GLY A 10 22.57 -3.14 -2.94
CA GLY A 10 23.54 -4.15 -2.51
C GLY A 10 23.20 -4.82 -1.17
N LYS A 11 21.95 -4.71 -0.70
CA LYS A 11 21.53 -5.13 0.65
C LYS A 11 20.83 -6.48 0.70
N LEU A 12 20.82 -7.22 -0.41
CA LEU A 12 20.37 -8.61 -0.48
C LEU A 12 21.03 -9.57 0.54
N PRO A 13 22.30 -9.39 0.96
CA PRO A 13 22.90 -10.24 1.99
C PRO A 13 22.33 -10.02 3.41
N LEU A 14 21.65 -8.88 3.66
CA LEU A 14 21.13 -8.51 4.98
C LEU A 14 19.73 -9.10 5.27
N VAL A 15 19.24 -10.01 4.45
CA VAL A 15 17.88 -10.59 4.58
C VAL A 15 17.67 -11.30 5.92
N ALA A 16 18.73 -11.83 6.54
CA ALA A 16 18.68 -12.48 7.86
C ALA A 16 18.74 -11.50 9.05
N SER A 17 18.92 -10.19 8.81
CA SER A 17 18.89 -9.18 9.87
C SER A 17 17.44 -8.82 10.25
N ALA A 18 17.25 -8.13 11.37
CA ALA A 18 15.93 -7.64 11.77
C ALA A 18 15.26 -6.75 10.70
N THR A 19 16.03 -5.95 9.97
CA THR A 19 15.52 -5.12 8.86
C THR A 19 15.20 -5.96 7.63
N GLY A 20 15.96 -7.03 7.39
CA GLY A 20 15.66 -8.03 6.36
C GLY A 20 14.36 -8.79 6.61
N ILE A 21 14.09 -9.17 7.86
CA ILE A 21 12.82 -9.82 8.26
C ILE A 21 11.64 -8.87 8.07
N ALA A 22 11.76 -7.60 8.48
CA ALA A 22 10.72 -6.60 8.27
C ALA A 22 10.44 -6.36 6.78
N PHE A 23 11.48 -6.38 5.94
CA PHE A 23 11.36 -6.33 4.49
C PHE A 23 10.63 -7.54 3.90
N LEU A 24 10.99 -8.76 4.32
CA LEU A 24 10.28 -9.96 3.88
C LEU A 24 8.80 -9.93 4.29
N GLY A 25 8.50 -9.47 5.51
CA GLY A 25 7.13 -9.26 5.96
C GLY A 25 6.33 -8.31 5.07
N GLU A 26 6.91 -7.17 4.69
CA GLU A 26 6.31 -6.23 3.72
C GLU A 26 6.01 -6.93 2.38
N ILE A 27 6.99 -7.65 1.81
CA ILE A 27 6.82 -8.34 0.52
C ILE A 27 5.74 -9.42 0.62
N LEU A 28 5.68 -10.17 1.72
CA LEU A 28 4.68 -11.21 1.93
C LEU A 28 3.27 -10.62 2.06
N ILE A 29 3.09 -9.53 2.80
CA ILE A 29 1.78 -8.86 2.94
C ILE A 29 1.33 -8.29 1.58
N LEU A 30 2.25 -7.67 0.83
CA LEU A 30 1.98 -7.18 -0.52
C LEU A 30 1.56 -8.32 -1.45
N ALA A 31 2.32 -9.42 -1.46
CA ALA A 31 2.04 -10.59 -2.28
C ALA A 31 0.70 -11.24 -1.89
N ALA A 32 0.39 -11.31 -0.59
CA ALA A 32 -0.89 -11.83 -0.11
C ALA A 32 -2.07 -11.00 -0.63
N GLY A 33 -2.02 -9.67 -0.50
CA GLY A 33 -3.06 -8.78 -1.04
C GLY A 33 -3.21 -8.91 -2.56
N ALA A 34 -2.10 -8.94 -3.30
CA ALA A 34 -2.10 -9.11 -4.75
C ALA A 34 -2.67 -10.47 -5.17
N SER A 35 -2.32 -11.55 -4.46
CA SER A 35 -2.81 -12.91 -4.76
C SER A 35 -4.34 -13.04 -4.65
N ILE A 36 -4.97 -12.26 -3.76
CA ILE A 36 -6.44 -12.23 -3.64
C ILE A 36 -7.06 -11.60 -4.88
N LEU A 37 -6.45 -10.55 -5.43
CA LEU A 37 -6.96 -9.83 -6.61
C LEU A 37 -6.69 -10.56 -7.93
N LEU A 38 -5.66 -11.43 -7.97
CA LEU A 38 -5.35 -12.27 -9.13
C LEU A 38 -6.36 -13.41 -9.32
N SER A 39 -7.05 -13.83 -8.26
CA SER A 39 -8.12 -14.83 -8.35
C SER A 39 -9.44 -14.17 -8.73
N GLU A 40 -10.01 -14.56 -9.87
CA GLU A 40 -11.30 -14.02 -10.33
C GLU A 40 -12.45 -14.29 -9.34
N GLU A 41 -12.51 -15.51 -8.79
CA GLU A 41 -13.51 -15.89 -7.79
C GLU A 41 -13.45 -15.02 -6.53
N ARG A 42 -12.24 -14.75 -6.03
CA ARG A 42 -12.04 -13.93 -4.83
C ARG A 42 -12.28 -12.45 -5.14
N ARG A 43 -11.82 -11.96 -6.29
CA ARG A 43 -12.04 -10.56 -6.70
C ARG A 43 -13.51 -10.24 -6.96
N ALA A 44 -14.35 -11.23 -7.31
CA ALA A 44 -15.79 -11.04 -7.48
C ALA A 44 -16.55 -10.84 -6.16
N GLN A 45 -15.96 -11.23 -5.03
CA GLN A 45 -16.60 -11.18 -3.71
C GLN A 45 -16.21 -9.90 -2.95
N PRO A 46 -17.17 -9.05 -2.53
CA PRO A 46 -16.88 -7.77 -1.86
C PRO A 46 -16.01 -7.92 -0.60
N MET A 47 -16.24 -8.97 0.19
CA MET A 47 -15.47 -9.25 1.42
C MET A 47 -13.98 -9.44 1.13
N TRP A 48 -13.64 -10.15 0.05
CA TRP A 48 -12.25 -10.40 -0.34
C TRP A 48 -11.60 -9.17 -0.96
N GLN A 49 -12.36 -8.33 -1.66
CA GLN A 49 -11.89 -7.02 -2.13
C GLN A 49 -11.48 -6.12 -0.96
N VAL A 50 -12.29 -6.04 0.10
CA VAL A 50 -11.97 -5.26 1.30
C VAL A 50 -10.72 -5.79 2.00
N ARG A 51 -10.60 -7.12 2.16
CA ARG A 51 -9.41 -7.75 2.74
C ARG A 51 -8.15 -7.46 1.93
N ALA A 52 -8.23 -7.56 0.61
CA ALA A 52 -7.12 -7.23 -0.28
C ALA A 52 -6.74 -5.75 -0.14
N ALA A 53 -7.71 -4.84 -0.13
CA ALA A 53 -7.46 -3.41 0.05
C ALA A 53 -6.73 -3.12 1.37
N ILE A 54 -7.17 -3.70 2.49
CA ILE A 54 -6.52 -3.54 3.80
C ILE A 54 -5.08 -4.05 3.75
N LEU A 55 -4.85 -5.25 3.21
CA LEU A 55 -3.50 -5.82 3.11
C LEU A 55 -2.58 -4.95 2.26
N LEU A 56 -3.07 -4.44 1.12
CA LEU A 56 -2.30 -3.57 0.24
C LEU A 56 -2.00 -2.21 0.88
N LEU A 57 -2.94 -1.63 1.62
CA LEU A 57 -2.71 -0.39 2.38
C LEU A 57 -1.67 -0.59 3.48
N VAL A 58 -1.75 -1.71 4.23
CA VAL A 58 -0.76 -2.05 5.26
C VAL A 58 0.61 -2.26 4.63
N ALA A 59 0.70 -2.99 3.51
CA ALA A 59 1.96 -3.17 2.79
C ALA A 59 2.55 -1.84 2.32
N GLY A 60 1.72 -0.92 1.79
CA GLY A 60 2.16 0.42 1.38
C GLY A 60 2.67 1.27 2.54
N ALA A 61 2.01 1.20 3.70
CA ALA A 61 2.45 1.88 4.91
C ALA A 61 3.80 1.33 5.42
N LEU A 62 3.95 0.00 5.44
CA LEU A 62 5.21 -0.66 5.81
C LEU A 62 6.33 -0.30 4.84
N PHE A 63 6.06 -0.30 3.53
CA PHE A 63 7.00 0.13 2.50
C PHE A 63 7.54 1.54 2.77
N ARG A 64 6.68 2.47 3.21
CA ARG A 64 7.08 3.85 3.52
C ARG A 64 8.10 3.93 4.64
N VAL A 65 8.06 3.03 5.63
CA VAL A 65 9.00 3.00 6.76
C VAL A 65 10.24 2.17 6.41
N ASN A 66 10.04 0.99 5.83
CA ASN A 66 11.12 0.07 5.50
C ASN A 66 12.06 0.60 4.43
N THR A 67 11.63 1.47 3.52
CA THR A 67 12.53 2.17 2.58
C THR A 67 13.63 2.93 3.32
N TYR A 68 13.27 3.63 4.39
CA TYR A 68 14.21 4.37 5.23
C TYR A 68 15.12 3.49 6.08
N MET A 69 14.64 2.30 6.49
CA MET A 69 15.44 1.39 7.31
C MET A 69 16.34 0.48 6.48
N VAL A 70 15.86 0.04 5.31
CA VAL A 70 16.52 -0.96 4.47
C VAL A 70 17.34 -0.29 3.40
N ALA A 71 16.80 0.64 2.60
CA ALA A 71 17.53 1.17 1.44
C ALA A 71 18.46 2.33 1.81
N PHE A 72 18.04 3.21 2.72
CA PHE A 72 18.84 4.37 3.12
C PHE A 72 20.05 3.97 3.99
N SER A 73 21.23 4.51 3.71
CA SER A 73 22.44 4.35 4.53
C SER A 73 23.03 5.73 4.80
N PRO A 74 22.80 6.33 5.98
CA PRO A 74 23.30 7.67 6.30
C PRO A 74 24.81 7.71 6.62
N GLY A 75 25.49 6.56 6.60
CA GLY A 75 26.92 6.42 6.93
C GLY A 75 27.17 5.37 8.02
N PRO A 76 28.44 5.08 8.36
CA PRO A 76 28.79 4.13 9.41
C PRO A 76 28.18 4.54 10.76
N HIS A 77 27.60 3.58 11.49
CA HIS A 77 26.97 3.75 12.82
C HIS A 77 25.69 4.59 12.92
N TRP A 78 25.09 5.00 11.80
CA TRP A 78 23.83 5.75 11.82
C TRP A 78 22.66 4.93 11.27
N SER A 79 21.57 4.86 12.03
CA SER A 79 20.28 4.33 11.60
C SER A 79 19.26 5.46 11.59
N TYR A 80 18.60 5.68 10.46
CA TYR A 80 17.55 6.69 10.34
C TYR A 80 16.18 6.04 10.56
N PHE A 81 15.40 6.62 11.47
CA PHE A 81 14.01 6.26 11.70
C PHE A 81 13.16 7.52 11.46
N PRO A 82 12.00 7.41 10.79
CA PRO A 82 11.19 8.57 10.45
C PRO A 82 10.82 9.38 11.69
N ALA A 83 11.07 10.68 11.64
CA ALA A 83 10.68 11.57 12.73
C ALA A 83 9.16 11.77 12.75
N LEU A 84 8.60 12.08 13.93
CA LEU A 84 7.17 12.32 14.06
C LEU A 84 6.63 13.36 13.06
N PRO A 85 7.31 14.49 12.76
CA PRO A 85 6.85 15.43 11.74
C PRO A 85 6.76 14.84 10.33
N GLU A 86 7.66 13.94 9.94
CA GLU A 86 7.66 13.30 8.62
C GLU A 86 6.49 12.32 8.46
N LEU A 87 6.16 11.62 9.55
CA LEU A 87 4.97 10.79 9.62
C LEU A 87 3.70 11.65 9.53
N LEU A 88 3.64 12.78 10.24
CA LEU A 88 2.50 13.70 10.18
C LEU A 88 2.30 14.30 8.78
N ILE A 89 3.38 14.62 8.07
CA ILE A 89 3.29 15.06 6.66
C ILE A 89 2.68 13.95 5.81
N THR A 90 3.15 12.71 5.97
CA THR A 90 2.62 11.55 5.21
C THR A 90 1.12 11.34 5.50
N PHE A 91 0.72 11.36 6.78
CA PHE A 91 -0.69 11.25 7.16
C PHE A 91 -1.52 12.43 6.67
N GLY A 92 -0.97 13.64 6.70
CA GLY A 92 -1.62 14.85 6.18
C GLY A 92 -1.90 14.75 4.68
N ILE A 93 -0.94 14.26 3.90
CA ILE A 93 -1.12 14.04 2.46
C ILE A 93 -2.21 12.99 2.20
N VAL A 94 -2.15 11.83 2.89
CA VAL A 94 -3.17 10.78 2.73
C VAL A 94 -4.56 11.28 3.13
N ALA A 95 -4.68 11.99 4.24
CA ALA A 95 -5.95 12.57 4.68
C ALA A 95 -6.48 13.58 3.67
N PHE A 96 -5.60 14.42 3.11
CA PHE A 96 -5.96 15.39 2.08
C PHE A 96 -6.45 14.71 0.79
N GLU A 97 -5.79 13.64 0.34
CA GLU A 97 -6.23 12.84 -0.81
C GLU A 97 -7.62 12.22 -0.58
N VAL A 98 -7.90 11.72 0.62
CA VAL A 98 -9.23 11.21 0.99
C VAL A 98 -10.29 12.31 0.93
N VAL A 99 -9.98 13.51 1.43
CA VAL A 99 -10.89 14.67 1.33
C VAL A 99 -11.15 15.03 -0.13
N LEU A 100 -10.11 15.10 -0.96
CA LEU A 100 -10.26 15.37 -2.40
C LEU A 100 -11.14 14.33 -3.09
N TYR A 101 -10.94 13.04 -2.78
CA TYR A 101 -11.78 11.96 -3.30
C TYR A 101 -13.26 12.14 -2.90
N ILE A 102 -13.52 12.45 -1.63
CA ILE A 102 -14.89 12.69 -1.14
C ILE A 102 -15.52 13.89 -1.84
N VAL A 103 -14.77 14.98 -2.01
CA VAL A 103 -15.24 16.17 -2.75
C VAL A 103 -15.59 15.78 -4.19
N ALA A 104 -14.70 15.09 -4.90
CA ALA A 104 -14.94 14.67 -6.28
C ALA A 104 -16.20 13.80 -6.42
N VAL A 105 -16.36 12.78 -5.56
CA VAL A 105 -17.53 11.88 -5.58
C VAL A 105 -18.84 12.61 -5.26
N LYS A 106 -18.79 13.65 -4.41
CA LYS A 106 -19.98 14.45 -4.07
C LYS A 106 -20.30 15.52 -5.12
N THR A 107 -19.30 15.99 -5.87
CA THR A 107 -19.47 17.03 -6.89
C THR A 107 -19.90 16.44 -8.24
N PHE A 108 -19.37 15.27 -8.61
CA PHE A 108 -19.65 14.65 -9.90
C PHE A 108 -20.68 13.51 -9.79
N PRO A 109 -21.61 13.37 -10.77
CA PRO A 109 -22.54 12.25 -10.80
C PRO A 109 -21.79 10.94 -11.16
N ILE A 110 -21.40 10.18 -10.14
CA ILE A 110 -20.62 8.94 -10.31
C ILE A 110 -21.47 7.68 -10.51
N LEU A 111 -22.75 7.72 -10.15
CA LEU A 111 -23.71 6.65 -10.45
C LEU A 111 -24.45 7.05 -11.71
N SER A 112 -24.10 6.45 -12.84
CA SER A 112 -24.94 6.49 -14.04
C SER A 112 -26.31 5.96 -13.63
N GLY A 113 -27.34 6.80 -13.67
CA GLY A 113 -28.70 6.39 -13.37
C GLY A 113 -29.05 5.18 -14.24
N THR A 114 -29.20 4.01 -13.64
CA THR A 114 -29.75 2.85 -14.32
C THR A 114 -31.09 3.28 -14.88
N ALA A 115 -31.24 3.34 -16.20
CA ALA A 115 -32.56 3.47 -16.79
C ALA A 115 -33.43 2.37 -16.16
N PRO A 116 -34.62 2.70 -15.59
CA PRO A 116 -35.45 1.70 -14.95
C PRO A 116 -35.66 0.56 -15.95
N ALA A 117 -35.30 -0.67 -15.54
CA ALA A 117 -35.53 -1.85 -16.34
C ALA A 117 -37.00 -1.80 -16.79
N ALA A 118 -37.21 -1.65 -18.09
CA ALA A 118 -38.54 -1.56 -18.66
C ALA A 118 -39.34 -2.74 -18.10
N ALA A 119 -40.40 -2.43 -17.35
CA ALA A 119 -41.28 -3.43 -16.80
C ALA A 119 -41.76 -4.29 -17.97
N GLN A 120 -41.24 -5.51 -18.06
CA GLN A 120 -41.63 -6.49 -19.03
C GLN A 120 -43.03 -6.92 -18.62
N ARG A 121 -44.02 -6.30 -19.27
CA ARG A 121 -45.44 -6.67 -19.18
C ARG A 121 -45.69 -7.92 -20.01
#